data_AF-A0A974SLC5-F1
#
_entry.id   AF-A0A974SLC5-F1
#
_cell.length_a   1.000
_cell.length_b   1.000
_cell.length_c   1.000
_cell.angle_alpha   90.00
_cell.angle_beta   90.00
_cell.angle_gamma   90.00
#
_symmetry.space_group_name_H-M   'P 1'
#
loop_
_entity.id
_entity.type
_entity.pdbx_description
1 polymer ?
#
loop_
_entity_poly.entity_id
_entity_poly.type
_entity_poly.pdbx_seq_one_letter_code
_entity_poly.pdbx_strand_id
1 'polypeptide(L)' 'MVDAQLDSRDLFAAGRLITIAHGEHTYQLRLTSQNKLILTK' A
#
# COMPACT_ATOMS: atom_id res chain seq x y z
N MET A 1 3.45 -6.23 21.89
CA MET A 1 2.46 -6.00 20.83
C MET A 1 3.23 -5.34 19.70
N VAL A 2 3.27 -5.95 18.52
CA VAL A 2 4.05 -5.41 17.40
C VAL A 2 3.26 -4.26 16.78
N ASP A 3 3.71 -3.03 17.04
CA ASP A 3 3.31 -1.86 16.28
C ASP A 3 3.91 -2.02 14.87
N ALA A 4 3.18 -2.72 13.99
CA ALA A 4 3.53 -2.83 12.58
C ALA A 4 3.12 -1.55 11.85
N GLN A 5 3.68 -0.42 12.31
CA GLN A 5 3.53 0.87 11.66
C GLN A 5 4.65 1.04 10.65
N LEU A 6 4.28 1.26 9.40
CA LEU A 6 5.21 1.59 8.33
C LEU A 6 4.85 2.97 7.78
N ASP A 7 5.85 3.77 7.42
CA ASP A 7 5.60 5.03 6.73
C ASP A 7 5.18 4.75 5.28
N SER A 8 4.08 5.37 4.86
CA SER A 8 3.60 5.27 3.49
C SER A 8 4.63 5.71 2.46
N ARG A 9 5.49 6.69 2.78
CA ARG A 9 6.51 7.22 1.87
C ARG A 9 7.57 6.17 1.54
N ASP A 10 7.94 5.33 2.51
CA ASP A 10 8.85 4.21 2.28
C ASP A 10 8.20 3.13 1.39
N LEU A 11 6.91 2.84 1.61
CA LEU A 11 6.13 1.95 0.75
C LEU A 11 6.10 2.43 -0.71
N PHE A 12 5.85 3.72 -0.95
CA PHE A 12 5.74 4.29 -2.29
C PHE A 12 7.05 4.86 -2.86
N ALA A 13 8.20 4.60 -2.22
CA ALA A 13 9.49 5.09 -2.68
C ALA A 13 9.85 4.58 -4.09
N ALA A 14 9.46 3.34 -4.41
CA ALA A 14 9.68 2.71 -5.71
C ALA A 14 8.61 3.08 -6.76
N GLY A 15 7.47 3.65 -6.35
CA GLY A 15 6.35 3.96 -7.24
C GLY A 15 5.05 4.19 -6.47
N ARG A 16 4.03 4.77 -7.12
CA ARG A 16 2.74 5.13 -6.48
C ARG A 16 1.73 3.98 -6.33
N LEU A 17 2.13 2.76 -6.66
CA LEU A 17 1.31 1.57 -6.68
C LEU A 17 2.10 0.39 -6.15
N ILE A 18 1.48 -0.39 -5.27
CA ILE A 18 2.07 -1.56 -4.64
C ILE A 18 1.08 -2.70 -4.77
N THR A 19 1.57 -3.81 -5.29
CA THR A 19 0.78 -5.03 -5.39
C THR A 19 0.98 -5.86 -4.13
N ILE A 20 -0.11 -6.18 -3.45
CA ILE A 20 -0.12 -7.00 -2.24
C ILE A 20 -0.76 -8.34 -2.59
N ALA A 21 0.03 -9.41 -2.56
CA ALA A 21 -0.51 -10.76 -2.63
C ALA A 21 -1.04 -11.17 -1.26
N HIS A 22 -2.31 -11.55 -1.18
CA HIS A 22 -2.96 -12.00 0.04
C HIS A 22 -3.81 -13.24 -0.23
N GLY A 23 -3.27 -14.41 0.14
CA GLY A 23 -3.84 -15.69 -0.25
C GLY A 23 -3.84 -15.85 -1.77
N GLU A 24 -5.01 -16.17 -2.33
CA GLU A 24 -5.23 -16.28 -3.78
C GLU A 24 -5.64 -14.94 -4.41
N HIS A 25 -5.75 -13.88 -3.61
CA HIS A 25 -6.14 -12.56 -4.09
C HIS A 25 -4.94 -11.65 -4.26
N THR A 26 -5.03 -10.84 -5.31
CA THR A 26 -4.13 -9.72 -5.51
C THR A 26 -4.87 -8.46 -5.11
N TYR A 27 -4.21 -7.60 -4.34
CA TYR A 27 -4.69 -6.27 -4.02
C TYR A 27 -3.70 -5.24 -4.52
N GLN A 28 -4.19 -4.03 -4.72
CA GLN A 28 -3.40 -2.89 -5.13
C GLN A 28 -3.58 -1.78 -4.12
N LEU A 29 -2.50 -1.44 -3.42
CA LEU A 29 -2.42 -0.27 -2.58
C LEU A 29 -1.85 0.87 -3.41
N ARG A 30 -2.59 1.98 -3.54
CA ARG A 30 -2.16 3.16 -4.31
C ARG A 30 -2.19 4.42 -3.48
N LEU A 31 -1.25 5.32 -3.76
CA LEU A 31 -1.28 6.69 -3.24
C LEU A 31 -2.08 7.58 -4.20
N THR A 32 -3.14 8.20 -3.70
CA THR A 32 -3.96 9.15 -4.48
C THR A 32 -3.34 10.56 -4.45
N SER A 33 -3.73 11.41 -5.40
CA SER A 33 -3.28 12.81 -5.46
C SER A 33 -3.69 13.65 -4.24
N GLN A 34 -4.57 13.15 -3.36
CA GLN A 34 -4.95 13.79 -2.09
C GLN A 34 -4.13 13.29 -0.90
N ASN A 35 -3.00 12.60 -1.13
CA ASN A 35 -2.20 11.92 -0.12
C ASN A 35 -2.97 10.87 0.71
N LYS A 36 -4.07 10.35 0.17
CA LYS A 36 -4.81 9.23 0.78
C LYS A 36 -4.38 7.90 0.16
N LEU A 37 -4.40 6.86 0.97
CA LEU A 37 -4.18 5.48 0.55
C LEU A 37 -5.52 4.86 0.12
N ILE A 38 -5.53 4.19 -1.03
CA ILE A 38 -6.66 3.38 -1.48
C ILE A 38 -6.17 1.95 -1.68
N LEU A 39 -6.90 0.99 -1.12
CA LEU A 39 -6.72 -0.43 -1.38
C LEU A 39 -7.84 -0.89 -2.31
N THR A 40 -7.48 -1.48 -3.44
CA THR A 40 -8.40 -2.13 -4.38
C THR A 40 -8.06 -3.61 -4.53
N LYS A 41 -9.05 -4.42 -4.89
CA LYS A 41 -8.86 -5.82 -5.30
C LYS A 41 -8.67 -5.86 -6.81
#